data_AF-A0A933FX77-F1
#
_entry.id   AF-A0A933FX77-F1
#
_cell.length_a   1.000
_cell.length_b   1.000
_cell.length_c   1.000
_cell.angle_alpha   90.00
_cell.angle_beta   90.00
_cell.angle_gamma   90.00
#
_symmetry.space_group_name_H-M   'P 1'
#
loop_
_entity.id
_entity.type
_entity.pdbx_description
1 polymer ?
#
loop_
_entity_poly.entity_id
_entity_poly.type
_entity_poly.pdbx_seq_one_letter_code
_entity_poly.pdbx_strand_id
1 'polypeptide(L)'
;MQQSLEQYWQAVQQRVCLNCIDSDGYGNCRLTGEDACGLKYHFPRIVDTVLSVHSDRIEPYVEALRKNVCVFCKHQSPDGKCSFRSNLDCGLDRYFPLIVETIEGVHFESDRIVEAFGD
;
A
#
# COMPACT_ATOMS: atom_id res chain seq x y z
N MET A 1 -3.36 -2.98 -21.11
CA MET A 1 -4.41 -3.44 -20.17
C MET A 1 -4.07 -2.89 -18.79
N GLN A 2 -5.03 -2.30 -18.09
CA GLN A 2 -4.89 -1.95 -16.67
C GLN A 2 -4.45 -3.20 -15.90
N GLN A 3 -3.38 -3.12 -15.10
CA GLN A 3 -2.97 -4.21 -14.23
C GLN A 3 -4.13 -4.59 -13.31
N SER A 4 -4.28 -5.89 -13.04
CA SER A 4 -5.31 -6.33 -12.11
C SER A 4 -4.87 -6.01 -10.69
N LEU A 5 -5.86 -5.72 -9.83
CA LEU A 5 -5.62 -5.53 -8.40
C LEU A 5 -4.90 -6.75 -7.77
N GLU A 6 -5.12 -7.94 -8.32
CA GLU A 6 -4.47 -9.18 -7.89
C GLU A 6 -2.95 -9.17 -8.13
N GLN A 7 -2.48 -8.63 -9.25
CA GLN A 7 -1.04 -8.55 -9.56
C GLN A 7 -0.32 -7.64 -8.56
N TYR A 8 -0.90 -6.47 -8.27
CA TYR A 8 -0.37 -5.58 -7.23
C TYR A 8 -0.39 -6.28 -5.85
N TRP A 9 -1.46 -7.00 -5.53
CA TRP A 9 -1.57 -7.69 -4.25
C TRP A 9 -0.50 -8.78 -4.09
N GLN A 10 -0.27 -9.60 -5.12
CA GLN A 10 0.77 -10.64 -5.11
C GLN A 10 2.17 -10.04 -4.90
N ALA A 11 2.50 -8.95 -5.60
CA ALA A 11 3.77 -8.26 -5.42
C ALA A 11 3.93 -7.71 -3.99
N VAL A 12 2.85 -7.12 -3.45
CA VAL A 12 2.82 -6.64 -2.07
C VAL A 12 2.99 -7.79 -1.07
N GLN A 13 2.38 -8.95 -1.29
CA GLN A 13 2.60 -10.11 -0.42
C GLN A 13 4.06 -10.58 -0.42
N GLN A 14 4.69 -10.65 -1.60
CA GLN A 14 6.05 -11.15 -1.78
C GLN A 14 7.13 -10.17 -1.32
N ARG A 15 6.88 -8.86 -1.38
CA ARG A 15 7.88 -7.83 -1.04
C ARG A 15 7.59 -7.17 0.30
N VAL A 16 6.36 -6.73 0.52
CA VAL A 16 5.97 -5.97 1.72
C VAL A 16 5.62 -6.93 2.85
N CYS A 17 4.63 -7.80 2.64
CA CYS A 17 4.14 -8.67 3.71
C CYS A 17 5.21 -9.67 4.13
N LEU A 18 6.11 -10.11 3.24
CA LEU A 18 7.23 -10.97 3.61
C LEU A 18 8.16 -10.32 4.67
N ASN A 19 8.33 -8.99 4.62
CA ASN A 19 9.17 -8.23 5.55
C ASN A 19 8.38 -7.58 6.72
N CYS A 20 7.07 -7.83 6.78
CA CYS A 20 6.21 -7.29 7.81
C CYS A 20 6.42 -8.01 9.14
N ILE A 21 6.48 -7.27 10.25
CA ILE A 21 6.63 -7.85 11.60
C ILE A 21 5.47 -8.78 11.98
N ASP A 22 4.27 -8.53 11.44
CA ASP A 22 3.07 -9.33 11.67
C ASP A 22 2.93 -10.51 10.70
N SER A 23 3.91 -10.72 9.83
CA SER A 23 3.95 -11.81 8.85
C SER A 23 4.29 -13.16 9.48
N ASP A 24 3.80 -14.24 8.88
CA ASP A 24 4.26 -15.60 9.16
C ASP A 24 5.65 -15.92 8.56
N GLY A 25 6.25 -14.98 7.82
CA GLY A 25 7.51 -15.17 7.12
C GLY A 25 7.36 -15.74 5.70
N TYR A 26 6.13 -15.94 5.23
CA TYR A 26 5.79 -16.40 3.88
C TYR A 26 4.88 -15.42 3.14
N GLY A 27 4.70 -14.20 3.67
CA GLY A 27 3.87 -13.15 3.07
C GLY A 27 2.40 -13.22 3.47
N ASN A 28 2.03 -14.06 4.44
CA ASN A 28 0.68 -14.06 5.01
C ASN A 28 0.66 -13.22 6.30
N CYS A 29 -0.34 -12.36 6.41
CA CYS A 29 -0.56 -11.58 7.63
C CYS A 29 -1.17 -12.48 8.71
N ARG A 30 -0.59 -12.47 9.91
CA ARG A 30 -1.13 -13.20 11.08
C ARG A 30 -2.29 -12.48 11.76
N LEU A 31 -2.49 -11.19 11.45
CA LEU A 31 -3.60 -10.42 11.99
C LEU A 31 -4.91 -10.80 11.28
N THR A 32 -5.97 -10.99 12.06
CA THR A 32 -7.29 -11.43 11.57
C THR A 32 -8.41 -10.65 12.28
N GLY A 33 -9.64 -10.77 11.77
CA GLY A 33 -10.82 -10.16 12.40
C GLY A 33 -10.71 -8.64 12.49
N GLU A 34 -10.96 -8.10 13.68
CA GLU A 34 -10.92 -6.65 13.92
C GLU A 34 -9.50 -6.06 13.86
N ASP A 35 -8.47 -6.88 13.98
CA ASP A 35 -7.07 -6.45 13.89
C ASP A 35 -6.52 -6.57 12.46
N ALA A 36 -7.37 -6.91 11.49
CA ALA A 36 -6.94 -7.07 10.10
C ALA A 36 -6.12 -5.87 9.61
N CYS A 37 -4.97 -6.17 9.02
CA CYS A 37 -4.02 -5.17 8.56
C CYS A 37 -4.69 -4.13 7.64
N GLY A 38 -4.51 -2.84 7.96
CA GLY A 38 -5.08 -1.73 7.19
C GLY A 38 -4.67 -1.72 5.72
N LEU A 39 -3.50 -2.28 5.38
CA LEU A 39 -3.05 -2.48 4.01
C LEU A 39 -4.00 -3.39 3.23
N LYS A 40 -4.35 -4.56 3.79
CA LYS A 40 -5.26 -5.51 3.15
C LYS A 40 -6.67 -4.94 3.05
N TYR A 41 -7.14 -4.32 4.13
CA TYR A 41 -8.49 -3.79 4.22
C TYR A 41 -8.76 -2.65 3.23
N HIS A 42 -7.78 -1.75 3.04
CA HIS A 42 -7.90 -0.61 2.14
C HIS A 42 -7.19 -0.80 0.80
N PHE A 43 -6.85 -2.04 0.43
CA PHE A 43 -5.91 -2.30 -0.67
C PHE A 43 -6.26 -1.64 -2.02
N PRO A 44 -7.49 -1.75 -2.55
CA PRO A 44 -7.84 -1.09 -3.81
C PRO A 44 -7.57 0.42 -3.79
N ARG A 45 -7.98 1.07 -2.70
CA ARG A 45 -7.85 2.51 -2.49
C ARG A 45 -6.39 2.94 -2.33
N ILE A 46 -5.55 2.07 -1.77
CA ILE A 46 -4.10 2.32 -1.66
C ILE A 46 -3.47 2.30 -3.05
N VAL A 47 -3.79 1.31 -3.89
CA VAL A 47 -3.31 1.25 -5.27
C VAL A 47 -3.72 2.51 -6.04
N ASP A 48 -5.00 2.88 -6.01
CA ASP A 48 -5.47 4.11 -6.67
C ASP A 48 -4.76 5.36 -6.13
N THR A 49 -4.54 5.43 -4.82
CA THR A 49 -3.85 6.55 -4.17
C THR A 49 -2.39 6.66 -4.63
N VAL A 50 -1.67 5.54 -4.69
CA VAL A 50 -0.26 5.53 -5.13
C VAL A 50 -0.17 5.91 -6.60
N LEU A 51 -0.98 5.28 -7.46
CA LEU A 51 -0.94 5.53 -8.91
C LEU A 51 -1.40 6.93 -9.31
N SER A 52 -2.17 7.62 -8.45
CA SER A 52 -2.57 9.02 -8.67
C SER A 52 -1.48 10.05 -8.40
N VAL A 53 -0.37 9.64 -7.77
CA VAL A 53 0.75 10.51 -7.42
C VAL A 53 1.91 10.24 -8.35
N HIS A 54 2.56 11.31 -8.83
CA HIS A 54 3.76 11.23 -9.65
C HIS A 54 4.83 12.13 -9.03
N SER A 55 5.77 11.53 -8.30
CA SER A 55 6.77 12.28 -7.54
C SER A 55 7.99 11.42 -7.23
N ASP A 56 9.20 11.98 -7.35
CA ASP A 56 10.44 11.31 -6.91
C ASP A 56 10.64 11.35 -5.38
N ARG A 57 9.69 11.94 -4.66
CA ARG A 57 9.70 12.13 -3.20
C ARG A 57 8.56 11.39 -2.55
N ILE A 58 8.77 10.91 -1.32
CA ILE A 58 7.78 10.11 -0.58
C ILE A 58 6.68 10.97 0.06
N GLU A 59 6.95 12.24 0.37
CA GLU A 59 6.05 13.11 1.10
C GLU A 59 4.68 13.30 0.40
N PRO A 60 4.60 13.52 -0.93
CA PRO A 60 3.33 13.58 -1.64
C PRO A 60 2.50 12.30 -1.53
N TYR A 61 3.13 11.12 -1.55
CA TYR A 61 2.42 9.86 -1.34
C TYR A 61 1.89 9.76 0.08
N VAL A 62 2.67 10.17 1.09
CA VAL A 62 2.23 10.15 2.49
C VAL A 62 1.03 11.08 2.67
N GLU A 63 1.06 12.28 2.10
CA GLU A 63 -0.07 13.19 2.12
C GLU A 63 -1.32 12.58 1.46
N ALA A 64 -1.15 11.98 0.29
CA ALA A 64 -2.24 11.31 -0.42
C ALA A 64 -2.80 10.14 0.40
N LEU A 65 -1.94 9.35 1.05
CA LEU A 65 -2.36 8.29 1.97
C LEU A 65 -3.23 8.85 3.11
N ARG A 66 -2.83 9.98 3.72
CA ARG A 66 -3.62 10.60 4.79
C ARG A 66 -5.00 11.05 4.30
N LYS A 67 -5.04 11.73 3.16
CA LYS A 67 -6.25 12.35 2.59
C LYS A 67 -7.21 11.32 2.00
N ASN A 68 -6.69 10.26 1.39
CA ASN A 68 -7.49 9.35 0.58
C ASN A 68 -7.78 8.03 1.28
N VAL A 69 -6.89 7.54 2.15
CA VAL A 69 -7.02 6.23 2.83
C VAL A 69 -7.29 6.41 4.31
N CYS A 70 -6.44 7.14 5.04
CA CYS A 70 -6.53 7.18 6.50
C CYS A 70 -7.81 7.86 7.00
N VAL A 71 -8.42 8.78 6.24
CA VAL A 71 -9.75 9.35 6.57
C VAL A 71 -10.87 8.31 6.68
N PHE A 72 -10.71 7.13 6.07
CA PHE A 72 -11.66 6.02 6.15
C PHE A 72 -11.24 4.94 7.16
N CYS A 73 -10.12 5.15 7.86
CA CYS A 73 -9.62 4.20 8.84
C CYS A 73 -10.34 4.41 10.18
N LYS A 74 -10.83 3.33 10.80
CA LYS A 74 -11.50 3.35 12.11
C LYS A 74 -10.64 3.92 13.25
N HIS A 75 -9.32 3.93 13.08
CA HIS A 75 -8.37 4.43 14.08
C HIS A 75 -8.02 5.91 13.93
N GLN A 76 -8.46 6.58 12.85
CA GLN A 76 -8.26 8.00 12.67
C GLN A 76 -9.40 8.79 13.34
N SER A 77 -9.04 9.70 14.23
CA SER A 77 -10.00 10.63 14.84
C SER A 77 -10.41 11.72 13.84
N PRO A 78 -11.56 12.40 14.07
CA PRO A 78 -12.03 13.47 13.20
C PRO A 78 -11.04 14.64 13.02
N ASP A 79 -10.15 14.87 13.98
CA ASP A 79 -9.08 15.88 13.91
C ASP A 79 -7.79 15.37 13.23
N GLY A 80 -7.81 14.17 12.64
CA GLY A 80 -6.71 13.61 11.84
C GLY A 80 -5.62 12.87 12.63
N LYS A 81 -5.74 12.78 13.95
CA LYS A 81 -4.81 12.02 14.80
C LYS A 81 -5.07 10.52 14.68
N CYS A 82 -4.02 9.72 14.89
CA CYS A 82 -4.11 8.26 14.86
C CYS A 82 -3.04 7.69 15.81
N SER A 83 -3.48 7.00 16.86
CA SER A 83 -2.58 6.44 17.88
C SER A 83 -1.66 5.37 17.31
N PHE A 84 -2.17 4.51 16.41
CA PHE A 84 -1.36 3.47 15.75
C PHE A 84 -0.20 4.06 14.95
N ARG A 85 -0.43 5.22 14.31
CA ARG A 85 0.65 5.93 13.61
C ARG A 85 1.65 6.52 14.60
N SER A 86 1.16 7.22 15.62
CA SER A 86 2.02 7.85 16.64
C SER A 86 2.88 6.83 17.42
N ASN A 87 2.40 5.60 17.56
CA ASN A 87 3.09 4.52 18.27
C ASN A 87 3.90 3.59 17.35
N LEU A 88 3.92 3.83 16.04
CA LEU A 88 4.58 2.97 15.03
C LEU A 88 3.98 1.55 14.89
N ASP A 89 2.73 1.38 15.34
CA ASP A 89 1.97 0.12 15.24
C ASP A 89 1.20 -0.01 13.92
N CYS A 90 1.07 1.08 13.15
CA CYS A 90 0.38 1.04 11.86
C CYS A 90 1.24 0.37 10.79
N GLY A 91 1.00 -0.91 10.51
CA GLY A 91 1.71 -1.65 9.46
C GLY A 91 1.63 -0.98 8.07
N LEU A 92 0.47 -0.43 7.70
CA LEU A 92 0.33 0.33 6.45
C LEU A 92 1.29 1.53 6.42
N ASP A 93 1.39 2.28 7.52
CA ASP A 93 2.21 3.48 7.57
C ASP A 93 3.71 3.16 7.61
N ARG A 94 4.08 2.20 8.46
CA ARG A 94 5.45 1.77 8.68
C ARG A 94 6.12 1.25 7.42
N TYR A 95 5.37 0.51 6.61
CA TYR A 95 5.88 -0.09 5.36
C TYR A 95 5.48 0.71 4.12
N PHE A 96 4.92 1.92 4.27
CA PHE A 96 4.38 2.68 3.15
C PHE A 96 5.40 2.99 2.04
N PRO A 97 6.67 3.37 2.33
CA PRO A 97 7.65 3.56 1.27
C PRO A 97 7.88 2.32 0.40
N LEU A 98 7.94 1.14 1.02
CA LEU A 98 8.11 -0.13 0.30
C LEU A 98 6.84 -0.52 -0.49
N ILE A 99 5.66 -0.14 0.01
CA ILE A 99 4.38 -0.32 -0.68
C ILE A 99 4.35 0.53 -1.95
N VAL A 100 4.74 1.80 -1.87
CA VAL A 100 4.83 2.71 -3.02
C VAL A 100 5.78 2.13 -4.06
N GLU A 101 7.02 1.83 -3.67
CA GLU A 101 8.02 1.25 -4.57
C GLU A 101 7.53 -0.03 -5.26
N THR A 102 6.83 -0.89 -4.52
CA THR A 102 6.30 -2.15 -5.06
C THR A 102 5.19 -1.91 -6.07
N ILE A 103 4.24 -1.02 -5.79
CA ILE A 103 3.12 -0.72 -6.70
C ILE A 103 3.62 -0.02 -7.96
N GLU A 104 4.49 0.98 -7.81
CA GLU A 104 5.07 1.68 -8.95
C GLU A 104 5.94 0.77 -9.81
N GLY A 105 6.71 -0.12 -9.20
CA GLY A 105 7.50 -1.12 -9.92
C GLY A 105 6.64 -2.00 -10.82
N VAL A 106 5.54 -2.57 -10.28
CA VAL A 106 4.60 -3.38 -11.07
C VAL A 106 3.96 -2.55 -12.19
N HIS A 107 3.57 -1.31 -11.90
CA HIS A 107 2.97 -0.42 -12.89
C HIS A 107 3.93 -0.12 -14.05
N PHE A 108 5.17 0.26 -13.73
CA PHE A 108 6.18 0.61 -14.72
C PHE A 108 6.63 -0.57 -15.58
N GLU A 109 6.82 -1.76 -14.99
CA GLU A 109 7.13 -2.98 -15.74
C GLU A 109 6.04 -3.30 -16.78
N SER A 110 4.79 -3.02 -16.42
CA SER A 110 3.64 -3.24 -17.28
C SER A 110 3.62 -2.28 -18.46
N ASP A 111 3.89 -1.00 -18.20
CA ASP A 111 3.95 0.02 -19.25
C ASP A 111 5.08 -0.27 -20.25
N ARG A 112 6.24 -0.72 -19.76
CA ARG A 112 7.37 -1.13 -20.63
C ARG A 112 7.04 -2.33 -21.53
N ILE A 113 6.27 -3.30 -21.04
CA ILE A 113 5.83 -4.44 -21.86
C ILE A 113 4.84 -3.97 -22.93
N VAL A 114 3.95 -3.02 -22.62
CA VAL A 114 3.04 -2.44 -23.61
C VAL A 114 3.81 -1.69 -24.69
N GLU A 115 4.80 -0.87 -24.33
CA GLU A 115 5.64 -0.15 -25.30
C GLU A 115 6.47 -1.10 -26.19
N ALA A 116 6.92 -2.24 -25.66
CA ALA A 116 7.76 -3.18 -26.39
C ALA A 116 7.00 -4.09 -27.38
N PHE A 117 5.68 -4.26 -27.21
CA PHE A 117 4.88 -5.23 -27.96
C PHE A 117 3.57 -4.66 -28.56
N GLY A 118 3.33 -3.35 -28.44
CA GLY A 118 2.17 -2.68 -29.03
C GLY A 118 2.43 -2.16 -30.43
N ASP A 119 2.19 -3.00 -31.45
CA ASP A 119 1.94 -2.61 -32.84
C ASP A 119 0.42 -2.51 -33.11
#